data_AF-A0A838G906-F1
#
_entry.id   AF-A0A838G906-F1
#
_cell.length_a   1.000
_cell.length_b   1.000
_cell.length_c   1.000
_cell.angle_alpha   90.00
_cell.angle_beta   90.00
_cell.angle_gamma   90.00
#
_symmetry.space_group_name_H-M   'P 1'
#
loop_
_entity.id
_entity.type
_entity.pdbx_description
1 polymer ?
#
loop_
_entity_poly.entity_id
_entity_poly.type
_entity_poly.pdbx_seq_one_letter_code
_entity_poly.pdbx_strand_id
1 'polypeptide(L)'
;MNQIRLAPVDTVTITTLVDNVIDVFMPGQDNVTRFTDGSSPEQRSASTLEGGEVAEHPRTEHGFSALVEVSTGDRKSVLLFDAGRTPDGLAHNIKVLGVDP
;
A
#
# COMPACT_ATOMS: atom_id res chain seq x y z
N MET A 1 26.94 -16.87 10.60
CA MET A 1 25.69 -16.08 10.65
C MET A 1 24.98 -16.46 11.93
N ASN A 2 24.60 -15.48 12.77
CA ASN A 2 23.91 -15.77 14.02
C ASN A 2 22.41 -15.93 13.72
N GLN A 3 21.83 -17.07 14.08
CA GLN A 3 20.43 -17.37 13.75
C GLN A 3 19.50 -16.71 14.78
N ILE A 4 18.61 -15.82 14.33
CA ILE A 4 17.59 -15.20 15.17
C ILE A 4 16.37 -16.13 15.20
N ARG A 5 15.94 -16.54 16.39
CA ARG A 5 14.66 -17.25 16.56
C ARG A 5 13.55 -16.22 16.71
N LEU A 6 12.55 -16.30 15.83
CA LEU A 6 11.37 -15.45 15.89
C LEU A 6 10.31 -16.08 16.78
N ALA A 7 9.62 -15.27 17.58
CA ALA A 7 8.43 -15.71 18.29
C ALA A 7 7.25 -15.80 17.31
N PRO A 8 6.33 -16.77 17.46
CA PRO A 8 5.10 -16.79 16.69
C PRO A 8 4.23 -15.57 17.00
N VAL A 9 3.45 -15.14 16.01
CA VAL A 9 2.53 -14.00 16.07
C VAL A 9 1.19 -14.42 15.47
N ASP A 10 0.11 -13.71 15.81
CA ASP A 10 -1.24 -14.09 15.36
C ASP A 10 -1.47 -13.68 13.90
N THR A 11 -0.98 -12.50 13.51
CA THR A 11 -1.13 -11.99 12.14
C THR A 11 0.03 -11.06 11.79
N VAL A 12 0.45 -11.13 10.53
CA VAL A 12 1.31 -10.14 9.88
C VAL A 12 0.59 -9.65 8.63
N THR A 13 0.27 -8.36 8.58
CA THR A 13 -0.26 -7.71 7.39
C THR A 13 0.86 -6.88 6.77
N ILE A 14 1.09 -7.07 5.47
CA ILE A 14 2.07 -6.31 4.70
C ILE A 14 1.33 -5.56 3.62
N THR A 15 1.34 -4.23 3.69
CA THR A 15 0.78 -3.36 2.66
C THR A 15 1.92 -2.75 1.88
N THR A 16 2.06 -3.15 0.62
CA THR A 16 3.03 -2.52 -0.30
C THR A 16 2.52 -1.13 -0.67
N LEU A 17 3.28 -0.10 -0.28
CA LEU A 17 2.98 1.30 -0.54
C LEU A 17 3.65 1.80 -1.82
N VAL A 18 4.82 1.23 -2.14
CA VAL A 18 5.61 1.51 -3.34
C VAL A 18 6.16 0.19 -3.85
N ASP A 19 6.00 -0.04 -5.14
CA ASP A 19 6.62 -1.14 -5.89
C ASP A 19 7.01 -0.61 -7.27
N ASN A 20 7.95 -1.29 -7.92
CA ASN A 20 8.36 -0.97 -9.29
C ASN A 20 7.31 -1.40 -10.32
N VAL A 21 6.43 -2.34 -9.97
CA VAL A 21 5.42 -2.90 -10.88
C VAL A 21 4.10 -3.13 -10.16
N ILE A 22 2.99 -2.76 -10.80
CA ILE A 22 1.64 -3.12 -10.39
C ILE A 22 0.83 -3.63 -11.58
N ASP A 23 -0.16 -4.49 -11.31
CA ASP A 23 -1.21 -4.87 -12.26
C ASP A 23 -2.57 -4.57 -11.62
N VAL A 24 -3.23 -3.52 -12.13
CA VAL A 24 -4.50 -3.00 -11.60
C VAL A 24 -5.71 -3.81 -12.05
N PHE A 25 -5.53 -4.78 -12.95
CA PHE A 25 -6.59 -5.66 -13.43
C PHE A 25 -6.48 -7.07 -12.85
N MET A 26 -5.35 -7.41 -12.22
CA MET A 26 -5.19 -8.68 -11.53
C MET A 26 -6.10 -8.74 -10.29
N PRO A 27 -6.96 -9.76 -10.15
CA PRO A 27 -7.82 -9.90 -8.99
C PRO A 27 -7.01 -10.25 -7.73
N GLY A 28 -7.59 -9.90 -6.57
CA GLY A 28 -7.13 -10.41 -5.27
C GLY A 28 -7.31 -11.92 -5.14
N GLN A 29 -6.82 -12.47 -4.03
CA GLN A 29 -6.99 -13.86 -3.58
C GLN A 29 -7.33 -13.85 -2.08
N ASP A 30 -7.65 -14.99 -1.47
CA ASP A 30 -8.15 -15.08 -0.08
C ASP A 30 -7.44 -14.17 0.93
N ASN A 31 -6.11 -14.18 0.96
CA ASN A 31 -5.30 -13.37 1.89
C ASN A 31 -4.52 -12.25 1.17
N VAL A 32 -4.97 -11.85 -0.02
CA VAL A 32 -4.32 -10.83 -0.86
C VAL A 32 -5.37 -9.87 -1.39
N THR A 33 -5.44 -8.68 -0.80
CA THR A 33 -6.19 -7.56 -1.36
C THR A 33 -5.29 -6.79 -2.32
N ARG A 34 -5.83 -6.34 -3.45
CA ARG A 34 -5.10 -5.55 -4.45
C ARG A 34 -5.80 -4.22 -4.68
N PHE A 35 -5.01 -3.19 -4.91
CA PHE A 35 -5.51 -1.97 -5.53
C PHE A 35 -5.98 -2.31 -6.94
N THR A 36 -7.21 -1.94 -7.28
CA THR A 36 -7.78 -2.15 -8.60
C THR A 36 -8.14 -0.80 -9.22
N ASP A 37 -8.24 -0.75 -10.54
CA ASP A 37 -8.70 0.46 -11.21
C ASP A 37 -10.06 0.92 -10.63
N GLY A 38 -10.18 2.21 -10.30
CA GLY A 38 -11.37 2.77 -9.66
C GLY A 38 -11.51 2.55 -8.14
N SER A 39 -10.62 1.80 -7.47
CA SER A 39 -10.78 1.51 -6.02
C SER A 39 -10.24 2.61 -5.09
N SER A 40 -9.61 3.65 -5.63
CA SER A 40 -9.10 4.76 -4.83
C SER A 40 -10.24 5.55 -4.16
N PRO A 41 -10.12 5.88 -2.86
CA PRO A 41 -11.04 6.80 -2.20
C PRO A 41 -10.81 8.24 -2.68
N GLU A 42 -9.63 8.55 -3.21
CA GLU A 42 -9.28 9.85 -3.77
C GLU A 42 -9.70 9.93 -5.24
N GLN A 43 -10.22 11.10 -5.65
CA GLN A 43 -10.65 11.41 -7.02
C GLN A 43 -9.87 12.61 -7.54
N ARG A 44 -9.69 12.69 -8.87
CA ARG A 44 -9.09 13.83 -9.55
C ARG A 44 -9.89 14.26 -10.77
N SER A 45 -9.82 15.55 -11.05
CA SER A 45 -10.49 16.12 -12.21
C SER A 45 -9.87 15.64 -13.52
N ALA A 46 -10.76 15.25 -14.42
CA ALA A 46 -10.47 14.72 -15.75
C ALA A 46 -11.55 15.18 -16.72
N SER A 47 -11.56 16.47 -17.05
CA SER A 47 -12.60 17.11 -17.87
C SER A 47 -12.79 16.52 -19.27
N THR A 48 -11.84 15.72 -19.75
CA THR A 48 -11.92 15.02 -21.03
C THR A 48 -12.62 13.66 -20.94
N LEU A 49 -12.88 13.16 -19.72
CA LEU A 49 -13.61 11.92 -19.47
C LEU A 49 -15.09 12.20 -19.20
N GLU A 50 -15.93 11.22 -19.52
CA GLU A 50 -17.32 11.25 -19.12
C GLU A 50 -17.42 11.31 -17.59
N GLY A 51 -18.23 12.24 -17.07
CA GLY A 51 -18.32 12.51 -15.63
C GLY A 51 -17.29 13.52 -15.09
N GLY A 52 -16.27 13.87 -15.87
CA GLY A 52 -15.32 14.94 -15.55
C GLY A 52 -14.33 14.63 -14.42
N GLU A 53 -14.35 13.42 -13.87
CA GLU A 53 -13.51 12.97 -12.75
C GLU A 53 -13.06 11.53 -12.98
N VAL A 54 -11.97 11.13 -12.30
CA VAL A 54 -11.46 9.75 -12.30
C VAL A 54 -10.83 9.44 -10.94
N ALA A 55 -10.87 8.17 -10.54
CA ALA A 55 -10.16 7.70 -9.36
C ALA A 55 -8.66 8.04 -9.47
N GLU A 56 -8.05 8.42 -8.35
CA GLU A 56 -6.61 8.63 -8.30
C GLU A 56 -5.83 7.32 -8.32
N HIS A 57 -4.57 7.40 -8.77
CA HIS A 57 -3.68 6.26 -8.88
C HIS A 57 -2.40 6.44 -8.04
N PRO A 58 -1.80 5.34 -7.55
CA PRO A 58 -0.49 5.39 -6.92
C PRO A 58 0.53 6.02 -7.87
N ARG A 59 1.37 6.90 -7.33
CA ARG A 59 2.51 7.45 -8.06
C ARG A 59 3.58 6.39 -8.18
N THR A 60 4.18 6.32 -9.37
CA THR A 60 5.32 5.46 -9.63
C THR A 60 6.59 6.12 -9.12
N GLU A 61 7.41 5.36 -8.41
CA GLU A 61 8.79 5.72 -8.14
C GLU A 61 9.64 4.46 -8.14
N HIS A 62 10.93 4.62 -8.43
CA HIS A 62 11.86 3.49 -8.33
C HIS A 62 12.14 3.22 -6.85
N GLY A 63 11.76 2.04 -6.38
CA GLY A 63 11.96 1.66 -5.00
C GLY A 63 10.96 0.63 -4.52
N PHE A 64 11.01 0.38 -3.21
CA PHE A 64 10.07 -0.47 -2.52
C PHE A 64 9.82 0.12 -1.14
N SER A 65 8.56 0.20 -0.74
CA SER A 65 8.20 0.62 0.62
C SER A 65 6.97 -0.15 1.06
N ALA A 66 6.95 -0.54 2.33
CA ALA A 66 5.89 -1.36 2.89
C ALA A 66 5.53 -0.94 4.32
N LEU A 67 4.23 -0.93 4.61
CA LEU A 67 3.73 -0.87 5.97
C LEU A 67 3.55 -2.29 6.48
N VAL A 68 4.22 -2.62 7.58
CA VAL A 68 4.16 -3.94 8.22
C VAL A 68 3.47 -3.81 9.56
N GLU A 69 2.34 -4.50 9.70
CA GLU A 69 1.54 -4.52 10.92
C GLU A 69 1.57 -5.93 11.50
N VAL A 70 2.03 -6.04 12.75
CA VAL A 70 2.15 -7.30 13.47
C VAL A 70 1.25 -7.28 14.69
N SER A 71 0.39 -8.28 14.81
CA SER A 71 -0.54 -8.45 15.93
C SER A 71 -0.16 -9.66 16.78
N THR A 72 -0.16 -9.51 18.10
CA THR A 72 0.12 -10.58 19.07
C THR A 72 -0.67 -10.33 20.35
N GLY A 73 -1.74 -11.10 20.56
CA GLY A 73 -2.77 -10.81 21.57
C GLY A 73 -3.30 -9.38 21.40
N ASP A 74 -3.30 -8.61 22.49
CA ASP A 74 -3.77 -7.22 22.49
C ASP A 74 -2.73 -6.21 21.96
N ARG A 75 -1.55 -6.67 21.52
CA ARG A 75 -0.47 -5.81 21.05
C ARG A 75 -0.45 -5.71 19.53
N LYS A 76 -0.53 -4.48 19.00
CA LYS A 76 -0.22 -4.12 17.62
C LYS A 76 1.17 -3.46 17.54
N SER A 77 1.99 -3.84 16.59
CA SER A 77 3.28 -3.21 16.28
C SER A 77 3.30 -2.84 14.80
N VAL A 78 3.58 -1.57 14.50
CA VAL A 78 3.58 -1.05 13.13
C VAL A 78 5.00 -0.60 12.79
N LEU A 79 5.47 -1.01 11.61
CA LEU A 79 6.77 -0.66 11.05
C LEU A 79 6.58 -0.17 9.63
N LEU A 80 7.06 1.04 9.35
CA LEU A 80 7.26 1.50 7.98
C LEU A 80 8.66 1.09 7.52
N PHE A 81 8.73 0.23 6.51
CA PHE A 81 9.98 -0.14 5.85
C PHE A 81 10.21 0.73 4.62
N ASP A 82 11.29 1.51 4.66
CA ASP A 82 11.66 2.52 3.65
C ASP A 82 10.58 3.60 3.45
N ALA A 83 10.96 4.74 2.89
CA ALA A 83 10.06 5.87 2.69
C ALA A 83 10.16 6.48 1.29
N GLY A 84 10.64 5.68 0.33
CA GLY A 84 10.70 6.08 -1.06
C GLY A 84 11.80 7.10 -1.37
N ARG A 85 11.77 7.61 -2.59
CA ARG A 85 12.79 8.55 -3.10
C ARG A 85 12.30 9.99 -3.09
N THR A 86 11.00 10.18 -3.29
CA THR A 86 10.37 11.48 -3.48
C THR A 86 9.78 12.01 -2.17
N PRO A 87 9.81 13.34 -1.93
CA PRO A 87 9.36 13.90 -0.65
C PRO A 87 7.90 13.59 -0.29
N ASP A 88 7.04 13.42 -1.30
CA ASP A 88 5.58 13.28 -1.14
C ASP A 88 5.01 11.99 -1.76
N GLY A 89 5.82 11.16 -2.42
CA GLY A 89 5.36 9.95 -3.11
C GLY A 89 4.68 8.96 -2.19
N LEU A 90 5.34 8.61 -1.08
CA LEU A 90 4.78 7.68 -0.09
C LEU A 90 3.49 8.24 0.54
N ALA A 91 3.49 9.52 0.93
CA ALA A 91 2.33 10.16 1.56
C ALA A 91 1.13 10.24 0.60
N HIS A 92 1.37 10.47 -0.69
CA HIS A 92 0.35 10.38 -1.73
C HIS A 92 -0.20 8.95 -1.85
N ASN A 93 0.68 7.95 -1.95
CA ASN A 93 0.26 6.55 -2.11
C ASN A 93 -0.53 6.04 -0.91
N ILE A 94 -0.18 6.42 0.32
CA ILE A 94 -0.95 6.07 1.53
C ILE A 94 -2.41 6.54 1.41
N LYS A 95 -2.64 7.77 0.94
CA LYS A 95 -3.99 8.32 0.74
C LYS A 95 -4.76 7.59 -0.36
N VAL A 96 -4.12 7.40 -1.52
CA VAL A 96 -4.73 6.68 -2.65
C VAL A 96 -5.05 5.22 -2.32
N LEU A 97 -4.24 4.58 -1.48
CA LEU A 97 -4.50 3.21 -1.02
C LEU A 97 -5.49 3.16 0.16
N GLY A 98 -5.90 4.31 0.71
CA GLY A 98 -6.82 4.37 1.85
C GLY A 98 -6.25 3.77 3.14
N VAL A 99 -4.93 3.85 3.33
CA VAL A 99 -4.23 3.26 4.49
C VAL A 99 -4.13 4.29 5.61
N ASP A 100 -4.44 3.87 6.84
CA ASP A 100 -4.24 4.66 8.07
C ASP A 100 -3.16 4.00 8.94
N PRO A 101 -1.92 4.52 8.94
CA PRO A 101 -0.76 3.89 9.59
C PRO A 101 -0.77 3.97 11.13
#